data_AF-A0A6Q2YB17-F1
#
_entry.id   AF-A0A6Q2YB17-F1
#
_cell.length_a   1.000
_cell.length_b   1.000
_cell.length_c   1.000
_cell.angle_alpha   90.00
_cell.angle_beta   90.00
_cell.angle_gamma   90.00
#
_symmetry.space_group_name_H-M   'P 1'
#
loop_
_entity.id
_entity.type
_entity.pdbx_description
1 polymer ?
#
loop_
_entity_poly.entity_id
_entity_poly.type
_entity_poly.pdbx_seq_one_letter_code
_entity_poly.pdbx_strand_id
1 'polypeptide(L)'
;MASTVDGGNGSVSDSRLPSSANSSYEGSTFQYSMLLEHLVGEKRPIKDLNPTVMGGLPNPMKTDDQKMIERGMESCAFKAVLACVGGFVLGGAFGVFTAGIDTNVGFDPKDPMKTPSAREVLKDMGQRGMSYAKNFAVIGAMFSCTECIIESHRGKSDWKNAVYSGCVTGGAIGFRAGAKAGVLGCGGFAAFSAAIEYYLR
;
A
#
# COMPACT_ATOMS: atom_id res chain seq x y z
N MET A 1 -0.20 -12.82 -35.70
CA MET A 1 1.15 -12.51 -36.22
C MET A 1 2.04 -13.65 -35.73
N ALA A 2 2.21 -14.73 -36.52
CA ALA A 2 3.30 -14.93 -37.52
C ALA A 2 4.67 -15.04 -36.81
N SER A 3 5.57 -16.01 -37.03
CA SER A 3 5.68 -17.18 -37.90
C SER A 3 6.88 -18.05 -37.46
N THR A 4 6.90 -19.28 -37.96
CA THR A 4 7.93 -20.34 -38.05
C THR A 4 9.31 -19.94 -38.61
N VAL A 5 10.40 -20.68 -38.25
CA VAL A 5 11.51 -21.21 -39.11
C VAL A 5 12.25 -22.32 -38.28
N ASP A 6 12.17 -23.63 -38.58
CA ASP A 6 12.88 -24.51 -39.57
C ASP A 6 14.28 -25.02 -39.14
N GLY A 7 14.56 -26.30 -39.42
CA GLY A 7 15.93 -26.77 -39.69
C GLY A 7 16.43 -28.06 -39.02
N GLY A 8 16.34 -29.20 -39.74
CA GLY A 8 17.55 -29.98 -40.03
C GLY A 8 17.86 -31.28 -39.25
N ASN A 9 17.64 -32.38 -39.96
CA ASN A 9 17.95 -33.80 -39.73
C ASN A 9 19.44 -34.14 -39.45
N GLY A 10 19.72 -35.21 -38.69
CA GLY A 10 21.09 -35.76 -38.54
C GLY A 10 21.19 -37.04 -37.70
N SER A 11 21.12 -38.20 -38.36
CA SER A 11 21.31 -39.55 -37.82
C SER A 11 22.79 -39.94 -37.64
N VAL A 12 23.16 -40.54 -36.50
CA VAL A 12 24.35 -41.42 -36.40
C VAL A 12 23.99 -42.65 -35.56
N SER A 13 24.28 -43.81 -36.13
CA SER A 13 24.04 -45.15 -35.60
C SER A 13 25.28 -45.74 -34.91
N ASP A 14 24.99 -46.70 -34.02
CA ASP A 14 25.71 -47.94 -33.77
C ASP A 14 26.91 -47.96 -32.78
N SER A 15 26.77 -48.71 -31.68
CA SER A 15 27.57 -49.92 -31.45
C SER A 15 27.16 -50.70 -30.17
N ARG A 16 27.27 -52.02 -30.30
CA ARG A 16 26.73 -53.11 -29.46
C ARG A 16 27.64 -53.55 -28.28
N LEU A 17 26.97 -53.90 -27.17
CA LEU A 17 27.10 -55.13 -26.34
C LEU A 17 28.18 -55.28 -25.21
N PRO A 18 28.03 -56.26 -24.27
CA PRO A 18 27.92 -56.02 -22.82
C PRO A 18 28.94 -56.79 -21.97
N SER A 19 29.03 -56.48 -20.68
CA SER A 19 29.64 -57.29 -19.60
C SER A 19 29.31 -56.57 -18.30
N SER A 20 28.97 -57.19 -17.17
CA SER A 20 29.02 -58.57 -16.71
C SER A 20 28.37 -58.54 -15.32
N ALA A 21 27.65 -59.60 -14.96
CA ALA A 21 27.03 -59.74 -13.64
C ALA A 21 28.06 -60.01 -12.53
N ASN A 22 27.64 -59.68 -11.29
CA ASN A 22 28.14 -60.07 -9.95
C ASN A 22 29.21 -59.21 -9.24
N SER A 23 28.76 -58.45 -8.24
CA SER A 23 29.32 -58.38 -6.87
C SER A 23 28.32 -57.66 -5.95
N SER A 24 27.66 -58.37 -5.03
CA SER A 24 27.96 -58.36 -3.58
C SER A 24 27.74 -57.00 -2.91
N TYR A 25 26.76 -56.95 -2.00
CA TYR A 25 26.33 -55.85 -1.12
C TYR A 25 27.32 -54.69 -0.90
N GLU A 26 27.05 -53.52 -1.49
CA GLU A 26 27.74 -52.27 -1.13
C GLU A 26 26.76 -51.09 -1.24
N GLY A 27 26.78 -50.19 -0.25
CA GLY A 27 25.69 -49.30 0.14
C GLY A 27 24.94 -48.60 -1.01
N SER A 28 23.61 -48.53 -0.86
CA SER A 28 22.67 -47.83 -1.73
C SER A 28 23.25 -46.52 -2.25
N THR A 29 23.83 -46.54 -3.45
CA THR A 29 24.34 -45.36 -4.15
C THR A 29 23.12 -44.65 -4.71
N PHE A 30 22.40 -43.93 -3.85
CA PHE A 30 21.35 -43.03 -4.31
C PHE A 30 22.00 -42.08 -5.32
N GLN A 31 21.61 -42.17 -6.60
CA GLN A 31 21.99 -41.16 -7.58
C GLN A 31 21.24 -39.87 -7.22
N TYR A 32 21.88 -39.02 -6.41
CA TYR A 32 21.32 -37.76 -5.95
C TYR A 32 20.82 -36.87 -7.10
N SER A 33 21.43 -36.96 -8.28
CA SER A 33 20.99 -36.29 -9.50
C SER A 33 19.57 -36.69 -9.92
N MET A 34 19.28 -37.99 -9.97
CA MET A 34 17.95 -38.52 -10.31
C MET A 34 16.91 -38.18 -9.23
N LEU A 35 17.31 -38.19 -7.95
CA LEU A 35 16.42 -37.81 -6.84
C LEU A 35 16.08 -36.31 -6.86
N LEU A 36 17.06 -35.45 -7.11
CA LEU A 36 16.88 -34.00 -7.26
C LEU A 36 15.97 -33.67 -8.44
N GLU A 37 16.09 -34.41 -9.55
CA GLU A 37 15.24 -34.24 -10.73
C GLU A 37 13.76 -34.56 -10.44
N HIS A 38 13.49 -35.47 -9.51
CA HIS A 38 12.14 -35.86 -9.11
C HIS A 38 11.56 -34.98 -7.97
N LEU A 39 12.41 -34.37 -7.13
CA LEU A 39 11.98 -33.55 -6.00
C LEU A 39 11.90 -32.05 -6.35
N VAL A 40 12.84 -31.55 -7.14
CA VAL A 40 13.02 -30.12 -7.47
C VAL A 40 13.09 -29.88 -8.99
N GLY A 41 13.29 -30.93 -9.79
CA GLY A 41 13.37 -30.84 -11.25
C GLY A 41 12.04 -30.93 -11.98
N GLU A 42 12.13 -30.94 -13.31
CA GLU A 42 10.99 -30.90 -14.23
C GLU A 42 10.11 -32.17 -14.16
N LYS A 43 10.67 -33.28 -13.67
CA LYS A 43 9.95 -34.55 -13.46
C LYS A 43 9.16 -34.59 -12.15
N ARG A 44 9.11 -33.48 -11.39
CA ARG A 44 8.38 -33.41 -10.12
C ARG A 44 6.87 -33.58 -10.36
N PRO A 45 6.21 -34.56 -9.71
CA PRO A 45 4.76 -34.67 -9.77
C PRO A 45 4.11 -33.51 -8.99
N ILE A 46 3.04 -32.92 -9.54
CA ILE A 46 2.21 -31.95 -8.82
C ILE A 46 1.56 -32.68 -7.65
N LYS A 47 1.83 -32.21 -6.45
CA LYS A 47 1.34 -32.81 -5.21
C LYS A 47 0.48 -31.76 -4.52
N ASP A 48 -0.80 -32.07 -4.35
CA ASP A 48 -1.72 -31.23 -3.59
C ASP A 48 -1.38 -31.35 -2.11
N LEU A 49 -0.48 -30.49 -1.64
CA LEU A 49 -0.13 -30.44 -0.23
C LEU A 49 -1.31 -29.84 0.52
N ASN A 50 -1.87 -30.63 1.43
CA ASN A 50 -2.83 -30.12 2.40
C ASN A 50 -2.08 -29.14 3.33
N PRO A 51 -2.45 -27.85 3.36
CA PRO A 51 -1.75 -26.83 4.14
C PRO A 51 -1.76 -27.10 5.65
N THR A 52 -2.70 -27.94 6.12
CA THR A 52 -2.81 -28.39 7.51
C THR A 52 -1.66 -29.32 7.93
N VAL A 53 -1.01 -29.99 6.97
CA VAL A 53 0.07 -30.97 7.24
C VAL A 53 1.45 -30.31 7.17
N MET A 54 1.57 -29.15 6.51
CA MET A 54 2.87 -28.51 6.22
C MET A 54 3.31 -27.49 7.29
N GLY A 55 2.40 -27.06 8.19
CA GLY A 55 2.67 -26.07 9.23
C GLY A 55 2.62 -26.67 10.64
N GLY A 56 3.51 -26.23 11.53
CA GLY A 56 3.52 -26.64 12.94
C GLY A 56 2.34 -26.12 13.78
N LEU A 57 1.56 -25.18 13.23
CA LEU A 57 0.29 -24.72 13.80
C LEU A 57 -0.83 -24.89 12.77
N PRO A 58 -2.02 -25.42 13.16
CA PRO A 58 -3.18 -25.45 12.29
C PRO A 58 -3.65 -24.01 12.04
N ASN A 59 -3.37 -23.48 10.85
CA ASN A 59 -3.94 -22.20 10.43
C ASN A 59 -5.40 -22.45 10.01
N PRO A 60 -6.41 -21.76 10.59
CA PRO A 60 -7.78 -21.87 10.10
C PRO A 60 -7.82 -21.59 8.60
N MET A 61 -8.44 -22.49 7.82
CA MET A 61 -8.54 -22.34 6.38
C MET A 61 -9.41 -21.13 6.05
N LYS A 62 -8.78 -19.97 5.81
CA LYS A 62 -9.48 -18.77 5.34
C LYS A 62 -10.03 -19.04 3.94
N THR A 63 -11.33 -18.80 3.73
CA THR A 63 -11.96 -18.84 2.41
C THR A 63 -11.25 -17.87 1.47
N ASP A 64 -11.18 -18.19 0.17
CA ASP A 64 -10.57 -17.30 -0.84
C ASP A 64 -11.18 -15.88 -0.79
N ASP A 65 -12.47 -15.77 -0.51
CA ASP A 65 -13.15 -14.48 -0.30
C ASP A 65 -12.57 -13.67 0.87
N GLN A 66 -12.29 -14.32 2.01
CA GLN A 66 -11.69 -13.66 3.17
C GLN A 66 -10.27 -13.18 2.86
N LYS A 67 -9.50 -13.98 2.10
CA LYS A 67 -8.15 -13.62 1.66
C LYS A 67 -8.14 -12.42 0.71
N MET A 68 -9.13 -12.35 -0.20
CA MET A 68 -9.29 -11.18 -1.08
C MET A 68 -9.65 -9.92 -0.29
N ILE A 69 -10.55 -10.03 0.71
CA ILE A 69 -10.94 -8.90 1.57
C ILE A 69 -9.76 -8.39 2.39
N GLU A 70 -9.00 -9.29 3.04
CA GLU A 70 -7.83 -8.93 3.85
C GLU A 70 -6.76 -8.20 3.01
N ARG A 71 -6.45 -8.72 1.82
CA ARG A 71 -5.56 -8.05 0.85
C ARG A 71 -6.08 -6.69 0.42
N GLY A 72 -7.40 -6.56 0.26
CA GLY A 72 -8.04 -5.28 -0.06
C GLY A 72 -7.85 -4.26 1.06
N MET A 73 -8.05 -4.66 2.31
CA MET A 73 -7.92 -3.78 3.48
C MET A 73 -6.48 -3.37 3.77
N GLU A 74 -5.51 -4.23 3.47
CA GLU A 74 -4.09 -3.90 3.60
C GLU A 74 -3.55 -3.04 2.46
N SER A 75 -4.31 -2.89 1.37
CA SER A 75 -3.87 -2.11 0.21
C SER A 75 -3.70 -0.62 0.55
N CYS A 76 -2.65 -0.01 -0.02
CA CYS A 76 -2.39 1.42 0.16
C CYS A 76 -3.55 2.28 -0.35
N ALA A 77 -4.24 1.85 -1.41
CA ALA A 77 -5.40 2.54 -1.94
C ALA A 77 -6.54 2.59 -0.92
N PHE A 78 -6.85 1.47 -0.27
CA PHE A 78 -7.91 1.41 0.73
C PHE A 78 -7.57 2.24 1.97
N LYS A 79 -6.34 2.12 2.49
CA LYS A 79 -5.86 2.94 3.61
C LYS A 79 -5.95 4.43 3.30
N ALA A 80 -5.55 4.84 2.09
CA ALA A 80 -5.62 6.21 1.65
C ALA A 80 -7.05 6.74 1.52
N VAL A 81 -7.98 5.92 1.02
CA VAL A 81 -9.41 6.29 0.95
C VAL A 81 -9.98 6.47 2.36
N LEU A 82 -9.68 5.57 3.29
CA LEU A 82 -10.12 5.73 4.68
C LEU A 82 -9.55 7.01 5.31
N ALA A 83 -8.26 7.27 5.12
CA ALA A 83 -7.63 8.50 5.61
C ALA A 83 -8.20 9.76 4.94
N CYS A 84 -8.53 9.69 3.65
CA CYS A 84 -9.18 10.75 2.90
C CYS A 84 -10.56 11.09 3.48
N VAL A 85 -11.40 10.07 3.70
CA VAL A 85 -12.74 10.25 4.29
C VAL A 85 -12.64 10.76 5.72
N GLY A 86 -11.74 10.21 6.53
CA GLY A 86 -11.48 10.68 7.89
C GLY A 86 -11.04 12.14 7.93
N GLY A 87 -10.09 12.52 7.07
CA GLY A 87 -9.64 13.90 6.90
C GLY A 87 -10.74 14.84 6.39
N PHE A 88 -11.59 14.37 5.48
CA PHE A 88 -12.73 15.15 4.99
C PHE A 88 -13.72 15.48 6.10
N VAL A 89 -14.10 14.48 6.91
CA VAL A 89 -15.05 14.67 8.02
C VAL A 89 -14.46 15.60 9.09
N LEU A 90 -13.22 15.36 9.51
CA LEU A 90 -12.54 16.21 10.49
C LEU A 90 -12.35 17.64 9.98
N GLY A 91 -11.89 17.80 8.74
CA GLY A 91 -11.70 19.11 8.11
C GLY A 91 -13.01 19.86 7.88
N GLY A 92 -14.10 19.15 7.55
CA GLY A 92 -15.43 19.73 7.41
C GLY A 92 -15.99 20.22 8.73
N ALA A 93 -15.89 19.41 9.79
CA ALA A 93 -16.31 19.81 11.14
C ALA A 93 -15.50 21.01 11.64
N PHE A 94 -14.17 20.97 11.49
CA PHE A 94 -13.28 22.07 11.85
C PHE A 94 -13.58 23.34 11.03
N GLY A 95 -13.86 23.19 9.74
CA GLY A 95 -14.16 24.31 8.85
C GLY A 95 -15.50 24.98 9.13
N VAL A 96 -16.55 24.21 9.44
CA VAL A 96 -17.86 24.76 9.85
C VAL A 96 -17.75 25.44 11.21
N PHE A 97 -17.03 24.84 12.16
CA PHE A 97 -16.79 25.45 13.47
C PHE A 97 -16.05 26.79 13.34
N THR A 98 -15.00 26.83 12.52
CA THR A 98 -14.22 28.05 12.26
C THR A 98 -15.06 29.11 11.53
N ALA A 99 -15.96 28.71 10.64
CA ALA A 99 -16.89 29.66 10.00
C ALA A 99 -17.95 30.20 10.97
N GLY A 100 -18.30 29.43 12.02
CA GLY A 100 -19.24 29.84 13.08
C GLY A 100 -18.72 30.91 14.02
N ILE A 101 -17.41 30.99 14.20
CA ILE A 101 -16.76 32.02 15.02
C ILE A 101 -16.40 33.28 14.22
N ASP A 102 -16.47 33.23 12.89
CA ASP A 102 -16.14 34.36 12.03
C ASP A 102 -17.30 35.35 11.97
N THR A 103 -17.13 36.54 12.57
CA THR A 103 -18.14 37.60 12.59
C THR A 103 -18.29 38.34 11.27
N ASN A 104 -17.48 38.04 10.23
CA ASN A 104 -17.61 38.63 8.89
C ASN A 104 -18.66 37.94 7.99
N VAL A 105 -19.29 36.85 8.44
CA VAL A 105 -20.31 36.14 7.63
C VAL A 105 -21.62 36.94 7.57
N GLY A 106 -21.71 37.87 6.62
CA GLY A 106 -22.97 38.54 6.27
C GLY A 106 -23.00 40.07 6.31
N PHE A 107 -21.86 40.76 6.46
CA PHE A 107 -21.78 42.21 6.22
C PHE A 107 -21.46 42.49 4.75
N ASP A 108 -22.49 42.57 3.92
CA ASP A 108 -22.34 43.09 2.56
C ASP A 108 -22.29 44.63 2.60
N PRO A 109 -21.21 45.31 2.13
CA PRO A 109 -21.06 46.77 2.23
C PRO A 109 -22.10 47.57 1.45
N LYS A 110 -22.90 46.92 0.58
CA LYS A 110 -23.83 47.58 -0.34
C LYS A 110 -25.25 47.75 0.19
N ASP A 111 -25.69 46.97 1.20
CA ASP A 111 -27.06 47.06 1.74
C ASP A 111 -27.13 46.69 3.25
N PRO A 112 -27.07 47.67 4.18
CA PRO A 112 -26.98 47.43 5.63
C PRO A 112 -28.28 46.96 6.31
N MET A 113 -29.35 46.69 5.55
CA MET A 113 -30.72 46.43 6.06
C MET A 113 -31.34 45.11 5.59
N LYS A 114 -30.62 44.30 4.81
CA LYS A 114 -31.03 42.92 4.53
C LYS A 114 -30.39 42.02 5.57
N THR A 115 -31.18 41.55 6.53
CA THR A 115 -30.79 40.40 7.37
C THR A 115 -30.28 39.31 6.44
N PRO A 116 -28.99 38.90 6.50
CA PRO A 116 -28.49 37.85 5.64
C PRO A 116 -29.34 36.62 5.94
N SER A 117 -30.00 36.08 4.91
CA SER A 117 -30.87 34.93 5.06
C SER A 117 -30.06 33.83 5.74
N ALA A 118 -30.61 33.17 6.75
CA ALA A 118 -29.92 32.06 7.42
C ALA A 118 -29.43 31.00 6.42
N ARG A 119 -30.09 30.90 5.25
CA ARG A 119 -29.67 30.05 4.13
C ARG A 119 -28.42 30.53 3.40
N GLU A 120 -28.21 31.84 3.23
CA GLU A 120 -27.00 32.39 2.62
C GLU A 120 -25.80 32.26 3.54
N VAL A 121 -25.99 32.55 4.84
CA VAL A 121 -24.94 32.34 5.85
C VAL A 121 -24.54 30.87 5.91
N LEU A 122 -25.52 29.95 5.98
CA LEU A 122 -25.24 28.52 6.00
C LEU A 122 -24.56 28.04 4.71
N LYS A 123 -24.89 28.64 3.56
CA LYS A 123 -24.25 28.32 2.27
C LYS A 123 -22.79 28.81 2.23
N ASP A 124 -22.50 30.00 2.72
CA ASP A 124 -21.13 30.52 2.79
C ASP A 124 -20.28 29.72 3.80
N MET A 125 -20.84 29.42 4.98
CA MET A 125 -20.21 28.54 5.96
C MET A 125 -19.94 27.14 5.39
N GLY A 126 -20.91 26.58 4.66
CA GLY A 126 -20.77 25.29 4.00
C GLY A 126 -19.72 25.29 2.90
N GLN A 127 -19.61 26.37 2.12
CA GLN A 127 -18.58 26.53 1.09
C GLN A 127 -17.18 26.61 1.71
N ARG A 128 -17.02 27.39 2.80
CA ARG A 128 -15.77 27.46 3.56
C ARG A 128 -15.42 26.11 4.18
N GLY A 129 -16.38 25.45 4.84
CA GLY A 129 -16.23 24.12 5.41
C GLY A 129 -15.81 23.07 4.36
N MET A 130 -16.41 23.11 3.17
CA MET A 130 -16.07 22.24 2.05
C MET A 130 -14.63 22.45 1.56
N SER A 131 -14.13 23.69 1.58
CA SER A 131 -12.74 23.98 1.22
C SER A 131 -11.75 23.38 2.24
N TYR A 132 -12.04 23.49 3.55
CA TYR A 132 -11.22 22.86 4.59
C TYR A 132 -11.26 21.34 4.49
N ALA A 133 -12.46 20.75 4.35
CA ALA A 133 -12.65 19.32 4.19
C ALA A 133 -11.79 18.76 3.05
N LYS A 134 -11.77 19.41 1.87
CA LYS A 134 -10.95 18.99 0.73
C LYS A 134 -9.45 19.05 1.03
N ASN A 135 -8.98 20.10 1.69
CA ASN A 135 -7.56 20.24 2.03
C ASN A 135 -7.10 19.15 3.02
N PHE A 136 -7.86 18.92 4.10
CA PHE A 136 -7.56 17.87 5.07
C PHE A 136 -7.66 16.46 4.48
N ALA A 137 -8.62 16.23 3.59
CA ALA A 137 -8.75 14.97 2.86
C ALA A 137 -7.50 14.67 2.02
N VAL A 138 -7.00 15.66 1.27
CA VAL A 138 -5.79 15.51 0.45
C VAL A 138 -4.56 15.26 1.32
N ILE A 139 -4.40 15.99 2.42
CA ILE A 139 -3.28 15.79 3.35
C ILE A 139 -3.32 14.38 3.96
N GLY A 140 -4.47 13.95 4.46
CA GLY A 140 -4.64 12.62 5.05
C GLY A 140 -4.40 11.49 4.05
N ALA A 141 -4.92 11.63 2.83
CA ALA A 141 -4.69 10.67 1.76
C ALA A 141 -3.20 10.56 1.39
N MET A 142 -2.51 11.70 1.22
CA MET A 142 -1.09 11.73 0.85
C MET A 142 -0.22 11.14 1.96
N PHE A 143 -0.52 11.45 3.23
CA PHE A 143 0.20 10.91 4.38
C PHE A 143 0.10 9.37 4.42
N SER A 144 -1.13 8.84 4.38
CA SER A 144 -1.37 7.39 4.46
C SER A 144 -0.85 6.63 3.23
N CYS A 145 -1.01 7.17 2.02
CA CYS A 145 -0.41 6.61 0.80
C CYS A 145 1.10 6.50 0.92
N THR A 146 1.75 7.60 1.31
CA THR A 146 3.21 7.68 1.33
C THR A 146 3.79 6.75 2.40
N GLU A 147 3.16 6.71 3.57
CA GLU A 147 3.53 5.78 4.64
C GLU A 147 3.42 4.33 4.18
N CYS A 148 2.30 3.94 3.57
CA CYS A 148 2.09 2.59 3.08
C CYS A 148 3.09 2.20 1.97
N ILE A 149 3.46 3.13 1.08
CA ILE A 149 4.48 2.88 0.04
C ILE A 149 5.86 2.67 0.69
N ILE A 150 6.23 3.51 1.67
CA ILE A 150 7.51 3.39 2.38
C ILE A 150 7.57 2.08 3.18
N GLU A 151 6.49 1.74 3.87
CA GLU A 151 6.37 0.50 4.63
C GLU A 151 6.47 -0.72 3.71
N SER A 152 5.76 -0.71 2.58
CA SER A 152 5.81 -1.78 1.58
C SER A 152 7.21 -1.95 0.98
N HIS A 153 7.93 -0.85 0.77
CA HIS A 153 9.31 -0.90 0.25
C HIS A 153 10.32 -1.37 1.30
N ARG A 154 10.17 -0.99 2.57
CA ARG A 154 11.12 -1.34 3.65
C ARG A 154 10.81 -2.68 4.33
N GLY A 155 9.58 -3.16 4.24
CA GLY A 155 9.10 -4.36 4.92
C GLY A 155 9.14 -4.26 6.45
N LYS A 156 9.16 -3.04 7.00
CA LYS A 156 9.22 -2.77 8.44
C LYS A 156 8.32 -1.60 8.80
N SER A 157 7.57 -1.75 9.88
CA SER A 157 6.73 -0.71 10.47
C SER A 157 7.47 -0.07 11.65
N ASP A 158 8.01 1.13 11.45
CA ASP A 158 8.77 1.89 12.45
C ASP A 158 8.29 3.34 12.49
N TRP A 159 8.49 4.04 13.61
CA TRP A 159 8.20 5.48 13.77
C TRP A 159 8.85 6.38 12.70
N LYS A 160 9.98 5.93 12.13
CA LYS A 160 10.67 6.64 11.04
C LYS A 160 9.82 6.73 9.77
N ASN A 161 8.96 5.74 9.51
CA ASN A 161 8.08 5.75 8.34
C ASN A 161 7.10 6.93 8.40
N ALA A 162 6.52 7.18 9.59
CA ALA A 162 5.65 8.33 9.84
C ALA A 162 6.38 9.67 9.66
N VAL A 163 7.65 9.77 10.11
CA VAL A 163 8.46 10.99 9.94
C VAL A 163 8.79 11.25 8.46
N TYR A 164 9.17 10.20 7.73
CA TYR A 164 9.46 10.31 6.30
C TYR A 164 8.21 10.64 5.49
N SER A 165 7.08 9.98 5.75
CA SER A 165 5.81 10.27 5.07
C SER A 165 5.31 11.67 5.38
N GLY A 166 5.47 12.13 6.64
CA GLY A 166 5.22 13.50 7.06
C GLY A 166 6.07 14.51 6.27
N CYS A 167 7.40 14.33 6.24
CA CYS A 167 8.29 15.20 5.48
C CYS A 167 7.93 15.25 3.98
N VAL A 168 7.69 14.10 3.35
CA VAL A 168 7.35 14.03 1.93
C VAL A 168 6.02 14.72 1.65
N THR A 169 5.00 14.48 2.48
CA THR A 169 3.68 15.09 2.32
C THR A 169 3.75 16.61 2.51
N GLY A 170 4.34 17.07 3.63
CA GLY A 170 4.49 18.49 3.92
C GLY A 170 5.42 19.22 2.94
N GLY A 171 6.47 18.54 2.49
CA GLY A 171 7.39 19.02 1.47
C GLY A 171 6.71 19.17 0.11
N ALA A 172 5.99 18.15 -0.36
CA ALA A 172 5.29 18.18 -1.64
C ALA A 172 4.21 19.27 -1.69
N ILE A 173 3.47 19.47 -0.61
CA ILE A 173 2.45 20.52 -0.51
C ILE A 173 3.13 21.90 -0.41
N GLY A 174 4.14 22.05 0.45
CA GLY A 174 4.86 23.30 0.65
C GLY A 174 5.65 23.76 -0.57
N PHE A 175 6.16 22.82 -1.39
CA PHE A 175 6.93 23.15 -2.59
C PHE A 175 6.11 23.94 -3.62
N ARG A 176 4.78 23.80 -3.61
CA ARG A 176 3.86 24.57 -4.47
C ARG A 176 3.88 26.07 -4.14
N ALA A 177 4.22 26.43 -2.90
CA ALA A 177 4.43 27.80 -2.46
C ALA A 177 5.91 28.27 -2.57
N GLY A 178 6.81 27.39 -3.03
CA GLY A 178 8.23 27.66 -3.24
C GLY A 178 9.16 26.73 -2.46
N ALA A 179 10.44 26.68 -2.85
CA ALA A 179 11.41 25.76 -2.25
C ALA A 179 11.62 25.97 -0.75
N LYS A 180 11.65 27.23 -0.28
CA LYS A 180 11.77 27.57 1.15
C LYS A 180 10.58 27.06 1.96
N ALA A 181 9.37 27.21 1.42
CA ALA A 181 8.15 26.69 2.03
C ALA A 181 8.12 25.16 2.03
N GLY A 182 8.67 24.51 0.99
CA GLY A 182 8.82 23.05 0.94
C GLY A 182 9.75 22.51 2.05
N VAL A 183 10.92 23.13 2.26
CA VAL A 183 11.84 22.70 3.34
C VAL A 183 11.22 22.91 4.71
N LEU A 184 10.59 24.07 4.94
CA LEU A 184 9.88 24.35 6.20
C LEU A 184 8.70 23.38 6.40
N GLY A 185 7.96 23.09 5.34
CA GLY A 185 6.84 22.15 5.32
C GLY A 185 7.28 20.72 5.64
N CYS A 186 8.39 20.25 5.07
CA CYS A 186 8.96 18.96 5.42
C CYS A 186 9.34 18.91 6.91
N GLY A 187 10.07 19.91 7.41
CA GLY A 187 10.48 19.95 8.82
C GLY A 187 9.29 19.99 9.78
N GLY A 188 8.28 20.82 9.49
CA GLY A 188 7.07 20.95 10.31
C GLY A 188 6.23 19.68 10.33
N PHE A 189 5.95 19.09 9.17
CA PHE A 189 5.18 17.84 9.13
C PHE A 189 5.96 16.65 9.69
N ALA A 190 7.28 16.58 9.47
CA ALA A 190 8.12 15.56 10.09
C ALA A 190 8.08 15.62 11.62
N ALA A 191 8.22 16.83 12.18
CA ALA A 191 8.14 17.05 13.62
C ALA A 191 6.75 16.73 14.17
N PHE A 192 5.68 17.16 13.49
CA PHE A 192 4.31 16.84 13.88
C PHE A 192 4.05 15.33 13.88
N SER A 193 4.43 14.63 12.81
CA SER A 193 4.30 13.17 12.73
C SER A 193 5.11 12.46 13.82
N ALA A 194 6.34 12.91 14.10
CA ALA A 194 7.14 12.36 15.20
C ALA A 194 6.47 12.55 16.57
N ALA A 195 5.88 13.72 16.81
CA ALA A 195 5.20 14.02 18.07
C ALA A 195 3.92 13.18 18.26
N ILE A 196 3.13 13.00 17.20
CA ILE A 196 1.94 12.13 17.24
C ILE A 196 2.35 10.68 17.50
N GLU A 197 3.37 10.18 16.81
CA GLU A 197 3.87 8.83 17.00
C GLU A 197 4.45 8.62 18.40
N TYR A 198 5.10 9.64 18.98
CA TYR A 198 5.54 9.62 20.37
C TYR A 198 4.37 9.61 21.37
N TYR A 199 3.27 10.29 21.06
CA TYR A 199 2.10 10.33 21.93
C TYR A 199 1.25 9.06 21.87
N LEU A 200 1.13 8.44 20.70
CA LEU A 200 0.31 7.24 20.48
C LEU A 200 1.02 5.92 20.81
N ARG A 201 2.32 5.97 21.09
CA ARG A 201 3.15 4.79 21.40
C ARG A 201 3.32 4.59 22.89
#